data_AF-A0A2V5P8Y6-F1
#
_entry.id   AF-A0A2V5P8Y6-F1
#
_cell.length_a   1.000
_cell.length_b   1.000
_cell.length_c   1.000
_cell.angle_alpha   90.00
_cell.angle_beta   90.00
_cell.angle_gamma   90.00
#
_symmetry.space_group_name_H-M   'P 1'
#
loop_
_entity.id
_entity.type
_entity.pdbx_description
1 polymer ?
#
loop_
_entity_poly.entity_id
_entity_poly.type
_entity_poly.pdbx_seq_one_letter_code
_entity_poly.pdbx_strand_id
1 'polypeptide(L)'
;MRIGSPWPHKKARIEIIPLIDIMFFLLASFMLASLSMIRLQSLKMNLPTATVAGKSSKPPINLLVKKSGDIWVENKPINIVDLQHYLADKLKADTNVSVYITGEKEAKHGRM
;
A
#
# COMPACT_ATOMS: atom_id res chain seq x y z
N MET A 1 69.98 24.43 6.32
CA MET A 1 69.52 24.70 7.71
C MET A 1 68.00 24.58 7.73
N ARG A 2 67.42 23.59 8.44
CA ARG A 2 65.96 23.39 8.49
C ARG A 2 65.43 24.11 9.72
N ILE A 3 64.69 25.20 9.51
CA ILE A 3 64.04 25.95 10.58
C ILE A 3 62.75 25.21 10.93
N GLY A 4 62.71 24.62 12.12
CA GLY A 4 61.50 23.97 12.65
C GLY A 4 60.41 24.99 12.94
N SER A 5 59.18 24.68 12.55
CA SER A 5 58.00 25.52 12.80
C SER A 5 57.76 25.71 14.31
N PRO A 6 57.51 26.94 14.79
CA PRO A 6 57.25 27.23 16.21
C PRO A 6 55.83 26.87 16.67
N TRP A 7 54.99 26.35 15.77
CA TRP A 7 53.57 26.10 16.05
C TRP A 7 53.37 24.69 16.61
N PRO A 8 52.72 24.52 17.78
CA PRO A 8 52.43 23.21 18.33
C PRO A 8 51.42 22.48 17.44
N HIS A 9 51.78 21.29 16.96
CA HIS A 9 50.86 20.43 16.23
C HIS A 9 49.70 20.00 17.13
N LYS A 10 48.49 20.53 16.88
CA LYS A 10 47.26 20.04 17.51
C LYS A 10 47.04 18.59 17.11
N LYS A 11 47.10 17.69 18.09
CA LYS A 11 46.76 16.28 17.91
C LYS A 11 45.25 16.16 17.70
N ALA A 12 44.82 15.39 16.70
CA ALA A 12 43.42 15.03 16.54
C ALA A 12 42.92 14.32 17.82
N ARG A 13 41.69 14.63 18.23
CA ARG A 13 40.99 14.03 19.37
C ARG A 13 39.64 13.54 18.85
N ILE A 14 39.25 12.32 19.23
CA ILE A 14 37.89 11.84 18.99
C ILE A 14 37.05 12.28 20.18
N GLU A 15 36.00 13.04 19.92
CA GLU A 15 35.08 13.50 20.95
C GLU A 15 34.02 12.43 21.20
N ILE A 16 34.24 11.58 22.21
CA ILE A 16 33.35 10.42 22.49
C ILE A 16 31.98 10.87 23.00
N ILE A 17 31.92 11.88 23.87
CA ILE A 17 30.68 12.34 24.50
C ILE A 17 29.67 12.88 23.46
N PRO A 18 30.06 13.78 22.53
CA PRO A 18 29.17 14.20 21.43
C PRO A 18 28.75 13.06 20.50
N LEU A 19 29.63 12.09 20.25
CA LEU A 19 29.29 10.94 19.40
C LEU A 19 28.23 10.03 20.04
N ILE A 20 28.29 9.83 21.36
CA ILE A 20 27.27 9.08 22.11
C ILE A 20 25.91 9.78 21.97
N ASP A 21 25.89 11.12 22.08
CA ASP A 21 24.66 11.91 21.97
C ASP A 21 24.01 11.75 20.59
N ILE A 22 24.79 11.85 19.51
CA ILE A 22 24.30 11.65 18.13
C ILE A 22 23.76 10.23 17.92
N MET A 23 24.45 9.21 18.43
CA MET A 23 23.98 7.82 18.32
C MET A 23 22.68 7.58 19.09
N PHE A 24 22.57 8.09 20.32
CA PHE A 24 21.37 7.97 21.12
C PHE A 24 20.18 8.71 20.48
N PHE A 25 20.42 9.92 19.96
CA PHE A 25 19.42 10.69 19.25
C PHE A 25 18.91 9.98 17.99
N LEU A 26 19.82 9.40 17.19
CA LEU A 26 19.45 8.62 16.02
C LEU A 26 18.64 7.37 16.39
N LEU A 27 19.02 6.67 17.45
CA LEU A 27 18.29 5.50 17.93
C LEU A 27 16.86 5.86 18.34
N ALA A 28 16.68 6.90 19.16
CA ALA A 28 15.38 7.35 19.62
C ALA A 28 14.49 7.85 18.46
N SER A 29 15.07 8.64 17.55
CA SER A 29 14.37 9.12 16.35
C SER A 29 13.94 7.97 15.44
N PHE A 30 14.79 6.96 15.28
CA PHE A 30 14.49 5.77 14.49
C PHE A 30 13.39 4.91 15.12
N MET A 31 13.43 4.69 16.44
CA MET A 31 12.35 3.99 17.15
C MET A 31 11.00 4.69 16.94
N LEU A 32 10.96 6.02 17.08
CA LEU A 32 9.74 6.80 16.88
C LEU A 32 9.26 6.75 15.41
N ALA A 33 10.17 6.89 14.45
CA ALA A 33 9.84 6.84 13.02
C ALA A 33 9.34 5.45 12.59
N SER A 34 9.94 4.38 13.11
CA SER A 34 9.54 2.99 12.85
C SER A 34 8.10 2.72 13.28
N LEU A 35 7.68 3.22 14.45
CA LEU A 35 6.30 3.09 14.92
C LEU A 35 5.29 3.80 14.00
N SER A 36 5.69 4.91 13.36
CA SER A 36 4.82 5.63 12.42
C SER A 36 4.66 4.92 11.08
N MET A 37 5.63 4.11 10.66
CA MET A 37 5.57 3.38 9.38
C MET A 37 4.70 2.12 9.46
N ILE A 38 4.32 1.68 10.67
CA ILE A 38 3.38 0.57 10.93
C ILE A 38 1.91 1.03 10.87
N ARG A 39 1.62 2.29 10.54
CA ARG A 39 0.28 2.63 10.01
C ARG A 39 0.19 2.12 8.57
N LEU A 40 0.01 0.80 8.47
CA LEU A 40 -0.62 0.14 7.35
C LEU A 40 -1.74 1.06 6.87
N GLN A 41 -1.73 1.35 5.58
CA GLN A 41 -2.86 1.93 4.87
C GLN A 41 -4.01 0.90 4.95
N SER A 42 -4.60 0.80 6.12
CA SER A 42 -5.90 0.21 6.35
C SER A 42 -6.87 1.15 5.65
N LEU A 43 -6.99 0.97 4.34
CA LEU A 43 -8.31 1.10 3.75
C LEU A 43 -9.22 0.31 4.68
N LYS A 44 -10.13 1.00 5.37
CA LYS A 44 -11.20 0.40 6.15
C LYS A 44 -12.03 -0.46 5.20
N MET A 45 -11.54 -1.65 4.88
CA MET A 45 -12.32 -2.67 4.23
C MET A 45 -13.17 -3.25 5.34
N ASN A 46 -14.38 -2.73 5.47
CA ASN A 46 -15.45 -3.44 6.17
C ASN A 46 -15.67 -4.70 5.36
N LEU A 47 -14.88 -5.75 5.61
CA LEU A 47 -15.15 -7.09 5.15
C LEU A 47 -16.37 -7.53 5.96
N PRO A 48 -17.59 -7.58 5.38
CA PRO A 48 -18.67 -8.26 6.07
C PRO A 48 -18.18 -9.69 6.29
N THR A 49 -18.10 -10.11 7.56
CA THR A 49 -18.03 -11.53 7.88
C THR A 49 -19.14 -12.18 7.08
N ALA A 50 -18.82 -13.17 6.25
CA ALA A 50 -19.77 -13.84 5.37
C ALA A 50 -20.78 -14.63 6.22
N THR A 51 -21.68 -13.91 6.87
CA THR A 51 -22.78 -14.44 7.65
C THR A 51 -23.97 -14.39 6.72
N VAL A 52 -24.10 -15.48 5.97
CA VAL A 52 -25.28 -15.83 5.19
C VAL A 52 -25.49 -14.95 3.95
N ALA A 53 -25.38 -15.59 2.78
CA ALA A 53 -25.91 -15.08 1.54
C ALA A 53 -27.42 -14.83 1.70
N GLY A 54 -27.79 -13.61 2.13
CA GLY A 54 -29.11 -13.09 1.86
C GLY A 54 -29.27 -13.11 0.35
N LYS A 55 -30.19 -13.93 -0.16
CA LYS A 55 -30.53 -13.96 -1.58
C LYS A 55 -30.87 -12.54 -2.03
N SER A 56 -29.92 -11.85 -2.66
CA SER A 56 -30.29 -10.80 -3.59
C SER A 56 -31.16 -11.47 -4.64
N SER A 57 -32.35 -10.92 -4.87
CA SER A 57 -33.32 -11.47 -5.83
C SER A 57 -32.79 -11.49 -7.28
N LYS A 58 -31.61 -10.92 -7.53
CA LYS A 58 -31.03 -10.73 -8.85
C LYS A 58 -29.59 -11.26 -8.89
N PRO A 59 -29.20 -11.95 -9.98
CA PRO A 59 -27.85 -12.48 -10.12
C PRO A 59 -26.83 -11.33 -10.07
N PRO A 60 -25.81 -11.42 -9.19
CA PRO A 60 -24.78 -10.40 -9.12
C PRO A 60 -23.89 -10.45 -10.36
N ILE A 61 -23.35 -9.29 -10.76
CA ILE A 61 -22.33 -9.21 -11.82
C ILE A 61 -21.01 -9.72 -11.24
N ASN A 62 -20.46 -10.79 -11.83
CA ASN A 62 -19.17 -11.34 -11.39
C ASN A 62 -18.02 -10.68 -12.15
N LEU A 63 -17.19 -9.96 -11.41
CA LEU A 63 -15.91 -9.39 -11.85
C LEU A 63 -14.78 -10.28 -11.37
N LEU A 64 -13.97 -10.79 -12.29
CA LEU A 64 -12.76 -11.53 -12.01
C LEU A 64 -11.54 -10.69 -12.39
N VAL A 65 -10.59 -10.56 -11.46
CA VAL A 65 -9.30 -9.88 -11.70
C VAL A 65 -8.19 -10.94 -11.69
N LYS A 66 -7.56 -11.14 -12.85
CA LYS A 66 -6.44 -12.10 -13.00
C LYS A 66 -5.14 -11.54 -12.45
N LYS A 67 -4.15 -12.42 -12.22
CA LYS A 67 -2.78 -12.03 -11.83
C LYS A 67 -2.12 -10.99 -12.75
N SER A 68 -2.44 -11.03 -14.05
CA SER A 68 -1.95 -10.07 -15.06
C SER A 68 -2.51 -8.66 -14.90
N GLY A 69 -3.61 -8.49 -14.14
CA GLY A 69 -4.39 -7.25 -14.10
C GLY A 69 -5.53 -7.22 -15.12
N ASP A 70 -5.71 -8.29 -15.91
CA ASP A 70 -6.83 -8.39 -16.84
C ASP A 70 -8.15 -8.55 -16.09
N ILE A 71 -9.15 -7.77 -16.51
CA ILE A 71 -10.49 -7.78 -15.91
C ILE A 71 -11.42 -8.60 -16.79
N TRP A 72 -12.20 -9.46 -16.14
CA TRP A 72 -13.15 -10.35 -16.79
C TRP A 72 -14.53 -10.16 -16.16
N VAL A 73 -15.55 -9.95 -16.99
CA VAL A 73 -16.96 -9.88 -16.58
C VAL A 73 -17.67 -11.10 -17.14
N GLU A 74 -18.31 -11.91 -16.29
CA GLU A 74 -19.10 -13.08 -16.76
C GLU A 74 -18.29 -13.96 -17.75
N ASN A 75 -17.01 -14.18 -17.43
CA ASN A 75 -16.04 -14.94 -18.24
C ASN A 75 -15.67 -14.31 -19.60
N LYS A 76 -15.90 -13.01 -19.80
CA LYS A 76 -15.47 -12.25 -20.98
C LYS A 76 -14.41 -11.21 -20.59
N PRO A 77 -13.26 -11.17 -21.28
CA PRO A 77 -12.27 -10.11 -21.05
C PRO A 77 -12.87 -8.75 -21.44
N ILE A 78 -12.68 -7.75 -20.58
CA ILE A 78 -13.15 -6.39 -20.80
C ILE A 78 -12.05 -5.39 -20.40
N ASN A 79 -11.91 -4.31 -21.16
CA ASN A 79 -11.01 -3.22 -20.80
C ASN A 79 -11.64 -2.34 -19.71
N ILE A 80 -10.82 -1.59 -18.96
CA ILE A 80 -11.29 -0.71 -17.88
C ILE A 80 -12.26 0.37 -18.38
N VAL A 81 -12.04 0.89 -19.59
CA VAL A 81 -12.90 1.91 -20.21
C VAL A 81 -14.28 1.32 -20.51
N ASP A 82 -14.30 0.14 -21.13
CA ASP A 82 -15.53 -0.56 -21.49
C ASP A 82 -16.28 -1.08 -20.24
N LEU A 83 -15.54 -1.42 -19.18
CA LEU A 83 -16.10 -1.84 -17.90
C LEU A 83 -16.91 -0.70 -17.26
N GLN A 84 -16.39 0.53 -17.28
CA GLN A 84 -17.08 1.68 -16.74
C GLN A 84 -18.41 1.92 -17.48
N HIS A 85 -18.41 1.82 -18.81
CA HIS A 85 -19.63 1.91 -19.60
C HIS A 85 -20.61 0.77 -19.28
N TYR A 86 -20.12 -0.47 -19.23
CA TYR A 86 -20.94 -1.65 -18.91
C TYR A 86 -21.63 -1.54 -17.54
N LEU A 87 -20.89 -1.13 -16.51
CA LEU A 87 -21.44 -0.96 -15.16
C LEU A 87 -22.40 0.24 -15.09
N ALA A 88 -22.10 1.34 -15.77
CA ALA A 88 -22.98 2.50 -15.81
C ALA A 88 -24.32 2.19 -16.49
N ASP A 89 -24.32 1.43 -17.58
CA ASP A 89 -25.53 1.01 -18.28
C ASP A 89 -26.35 0.02 -17.44
N LYS A 90 -25.68 -0.90 -16.74
CA LYS A 90 -26.34 -1.83 -15.81
C LYS A 90 -26.95 -1.11 -14.60
N LEU A 91 -26.28 -0.09 -14.06
CA LEU A 91 -26.79 0.70 -12.95
C LEU A 91 -27.98 1.59 -13.36
N LYS A 92 -27.99 2.09 -14.60
CA LYS A 92 -29.15 2.82 -15.16
C LYS A 92 -30.35 1.90 -15.37
N ALA A 93 -30.11 0.67 -15.81
CA ALA A 93 -31.17 -0.32 -16.00
C ALA A 93 -31.75 -0.80 -14.66
N ASP A 94 -30.94 -0.84 -13.60
CA ASP A 94 -31.31 -1.34 -12.30
C ASP A 94 -30.46 -0.72 -11.19
N THR A 95 -31.12 0.02 -10.29
CA THR A 95 -30.43 0.72 -9.19
C THR A 95 -29.95 -0.24 -8.10
N ASN A 96 -30.40 -1.50 -8.09
CA ASN A 96 -30.08 -2.47 -7.04
C ASN A 96 -29.18 -3.63 -7.55
N VAL A 97 -28.21 -3.28 -8.40
CA VAL A 97 -27.24 -4.24 -8.95
C VAL A 97 -26.17 -4.57 -7.90
N SER A 98 -26.06 -5.85 -7.56
CA SER A 98 -24.97 -6.37 -6.75
C SER A 98 -23.78 -6.74 -7.63
N VAL A 99 -22.56 -6.36 -7.23
CA VAL A 99 -21.33 -6.62 -7.97
C VAL A 99 -20.38 -7.41 -7.07
N TYR A 100 -19.94 -8.58 -7.53
CA TYR A 100 -19.01 -9.45 -6.82
C TYR A 100 -17.64 -9.37 -7.48
N ILE A 101 -16.63 -8.95 -6.71
CA ILE A 101 -15.25 -8.83 -7.19
C ILE A 101 -14.45 -10.00 -6.62
N THR A 102 -14.00 -10.89 -7.50
CA THR A 102 -13.14 -12.02 -7.18
C THR A 102 -11.75 -11.76 -7.74
N GLY A 103 -10.74 -11.70 -6.88
CA GLY A 103 -9.34 -11.69 -7.31
C GLY A 103 -8.76 -13.09 -7.29
N GLU A 104 -7.90 -13.41 -8.26
CA GLU A 104 -7.02 -14.58 -8.11
C GLU A 104 -6.10 -14.39 -6.89
N LYS A 105 -5.75 -15.50 -6.21
CA LYS A 105 -4.93 -15.50 -4.98
C LYS A 105 -3.60 -14.75 -5.13
N GLU A 106 -3.09 -14.64 -6.36
CA GLU A 106 -1.82 -13.99 -6.70
C GLU A 106 -1.99 -12.61 -7.36
N ALA A 107 -3.21 -12.09 -7.46
CA ALA A 107 -3.47 -10.76 -7.98
C ALA A 107 -2.78 -9.71 -7.08
N LYS A 108 -1.96 -8.84 -7.69
CA LYS A 108 -1.26 -7.77 -6.97
C LYS A 108 -2.28 -6.73 -6.51
N HIS A 109 -2.53 -6.68 -5.21
CA HIS A 109 -3.35 -5.64 -4.58
C HIS A 109 -2.48 -4.38 -4.48
N GLY A 110 -2.84 -3.31 -5.20
CA GLY A 110 -2.03 -2.09 -5.28
C GLY A 110 -2.12 -1.32 -6.60
N ARG A 111 -2.88 -1.83 -7.58
CA ARG A 111 -3.30 -1.10 -8.79
C ARG A 111 -4.81 -1.13 -9.03
N MET A 112 -5.59 -1.33 -7.96
CA MET A 112 -7.00 -0.94 -7.98
C MET A 112 -7.10 0.55 -7.69
#